data_AF-A0A7S1Y4K3-F1
#
_entry.id   AF-A0A7S1Y4K3-F1
#
_cell.length_a   1.000
_cell.length_b   1.000
_cell.length_c   1.000
_cell.angle_alpha   90.00
_cell.angle_beta   90.00
_cell.angle_gamma   90.00
#
_symmetry.space_group_name_H-M   'P 1'
#
loop_
_entity.id
_entity.type
_entity.pdbx_description
1 polymer ?
#
loop_
_entity_poly.entity_id
_entity_poly.type
_entity_poly.pdbx_seq_one_letter_code
_entity_poly.pdbx_strand_id
1 'polypeptide(L)'
;MKSTDKAKGRLLYYFPLSSSDSDEKEGETAATDQPIKEDSWIGWHNDSGFLTALAGDMYVNDETGEQVSNPDPDAGLYVVNRQDQVVKVNLPSDCMAVQLGEC
;
A
#
# COMPACT_ATOMS: atom_id res chain seq x y z
N MET A 1 -20.53 -5.52 31.55
CA MET A 1 -20.16 -4.70 30.39
C MET A 1 -20.31 -5.56 29.15
N LYS A 2 -21.13 -5.17 28.18
CA LYS A 2 -21.10 -5.83 26.86
C LYS A 2 -19.80 -5.41 26.18
N SER A 3 -19.01 -6.37 25.68
CA SER A 3 -17.87 -6.02 24.82
C SER A 3 -18.42 -5.40 23.55
N THR A 4 -17.83 -4.28 23.14
CA THR A 4 -18.15 -3.65 21.86
C THR A 4 -16.98 -3.93 20.94
N ASP A 5 -17.18 -4.84 19.99
CA ASP A 5 -16.20 -5.09 18.94
C ASP A 5 -16.41 -4.03 17.85
N LYS A 6 -15.39 -3.21 17.60
CA LYS A 6 -15.42 -2.18 16.56
C LYS A 6 -14.67 -2.69 15.33
N ALA A 7 -15.42 -3.11 14.30
CA ALA A 7 -14.87 -3.41 12.98
C ALA A 7 -15.10 -2.21 12.04
N LYS A 8 -14.07 -1.82 11.30
CA LYS A 8 -14.12 -0.80 10.23
C LYS A 8 -13.43 -1.36 9.00
N GLY A 9 -13.94 -1.05 7.81
CA GLY A 9 -13.33 -1.41 6.54
C GLY A 9 -12.99 -0.14 5.74
N ARG A 10 -11.94 -0.24 4.93
CA ARG A 10 -11.59 0.76 3.91
C ARG A 10 -11.67 0.08 2.55
N LEU A 11 -12.35 0.72 1.61
CA LEU A 11 -12.23 0.41 0.18
C LEU A 11 -11.43 1.55 -0.43
N LEU A 12 -10.27 1.23 -1.01
CA LEU A 12 -9.32 2.21 -1.53
C LEU A 12 -9.33 2.15 -3.06
N TYR A 13 -9.30 3.32 -3.69
CA TYR A 13 -9.14 3.47 -5.14
C TYR A 13 -8.15 4.60 -5.40
N TYR A 14 -7.07 4.28 -6.11
CA TYR A 14 -6.04 5.24 -6.51
C TYR A 14 -6.21 5.54 -7.99
N PHE A 15 -6.25 6.83 -8.33
CA PHE A 15 -6.39 7.24 -9.72
C PHE A 15 -5.06 7.09 -10.47
N PRO A 16 -5.09 6.82 -11.78
CA PRO A 16 -3.88 6.78 -12.60
C PRO A 16 -3.09 8.08 -12.49
N LEU A 17 -1.76 7.97 -12.42
CA LEU A 17 -0.87 9.13 -12.43
C LEU A 17 -0.87 9.74 -13.83
N SER A 18 -0.96 11.07 -13.90
CA SER A 18 -0.75 11.75 -15.17
C SER A 18 0.74 11.71 -15.53
N SER A 19 1.07 11.70 -16.81
CA SER A 19 2.46 11.64 -17.27
C SER A 19 3.36 12.76 -16.70
N SER A 20 2.77 13.88 -16.26
CA SER A 20 3.48 14.97 -15.58
C SER A 20 3.72 14.76 -14.09
N ASP A 21 2.90 13.95 -13.41
CA ASP A 21 3.05 13.69 -11.97
C ASP A 21 4.19 12.72 -11.67
N SER A 22 4.60 11.95 -12.68
CA SER A 22 5.66 10.95 -12.56
C SER A 22 7.07 11.55 -12.49
N ASP A 23 7.27 12.85 -12.74
CA ASP A 23 8.60 13.46 -12.80
C ASP A 23 8.93 14.40 -11.62
N GLU A 24 7.99 14.67 -10.70
CA GLU A 24 8.11 15.83 -9.78
C GLU A 24 8.19 15.53 -8.28
N LYS A 25 8.39 14.29 -7.80
CA LYS A 25 8.56 14.05 -6.36
C LYS A 25 9.76 13.17 -6.01
N GLU A 26 10.95 13.77 -6.06
CA GLU A 26 12.06 13.37 -5.19
C GLU A 26 11.68 13.76 -3.74
N GLY A 27 10.98 12.88 -3.03
CA GLY A 27 10.72 13.03 -1.61
C GLY A 27 12.02 12.86 -0.80
N GLU A 28 12.27 13.79 0.13
CA GLU A 28 13.41 13.76 1.05
C GLU A 28 13.46 12.44 1.83
N THR A 29 14.51 11.67 1.59
CA THR A 29 14.79 10.37 2.16
C THR A 29 14.92 10.38 3.68
N ALA A 30 14.14 9.55 4.37
CA ALA A 30 14.57 8.97 5.65
C ALA A 30 15.45 7.73 5.36
N ALA A 31 16.77 7.97 5.34
CA ALA A 31 17.87 7.02 5.54
C ALA A 31 17.65 5.54 5.13
N THR A 32 17.48 5.24 3.85
CA THR A 32 17.90 3.96 3.24
C THR A 32 18.32 4.19 1.78
N ASP A 33 19.39 3.51 1.33
CA ASP A 33 20.18 3.75 0.10
C ASP A 33 19.48 3.39 -1.24
N GLN A 34 18.17 3.60 -1.39
CA GLN A 34 17.49 3.50 -2.69
C GLN A 34 16.38 4.56 -2.81
N PRO A 35 16.36 5.40 -3.87
CA PRO A 35 15.27 6.32 -4.11
C PRO A 35 14.05 5.52 -4.59
N ILE A 36 13.16 5.16 -3.67
CA ILE A 36 11.83 4.70 -4.04
C ILE A 36 11.09 5.93 -4.55
N LYS A 37 10.55 5.84 -5.77
CA LYS A 37 9.67 6.86 -6.34
C LYS A 37 8.37 6.84 -5.54
N GLU A 38 8.30 7.64 -4.48
CA GLU A 38 7.16 7.64 -3.55
C GLU A 38 5.98 8.38 -4.17
N ASP A 39 5.08 7.65 -4.82
CA ASP A 39 3.78 8.20 -5.20
C ASP A 39 2.92 8.39 -3.93
N SER A 40 2.92 9.64 -3.46
CA SER A 40 2.46 10.11 -2.15
C SER A 40 0.94 10.03 -1.89
N TRP A 41 0.23 9.01 -2.36
CA TRP A 41 -1.17 8.80 -1.96
C TRP A 41 -1.28 8.32 -0.51
N ILE A 42 -0.38 7.42 -0.11
CA ILE A 42 -0.27 6.92 1.26
C ILE A 42 1.20 6.87 1.66
N GLY A 43 1.58 7.66 2.66
CA GLY A 43 2.91 7.60 3.25
C GLY A 43 3.06 6.46 4.28
N TRP A 44 4.29 6.29 4.78
CA TRP A 44 4.62 5.34 5.84
C TRP A 44 3.75 5.55 7.08
N HIS A 45 3.01 4.52 7.47
CA HIS A 45 2.19 4.55 8.68
C HIS A 45 1.86 3.13 9.15
N ASN A 46 1.46 3.01 10.42
CA ASN A 46 0.76 1.85 10.93
C ASN A 46 -0.73 2.16 11.06
N ASP A 47 -1.56 1.12 10.99
CA ASP A 47 -2.97 1.27 11.29
C ASP A 47 -3.24 1.39 12.80
N SER A 48 -4.24 2.19 13.16
CA SER A 48 -4.65 2.41 14.56
C SER A 48 -5.46 1.27 15.18
N GLY A 49 -5.70 0.17 14.46
CA GLY A 49 -6.40 -1.00 14.97
C GLY A 49 -5.48 -1.97 15.71
N PHE A 50 -6.03 -2.99 16.39
CA PHE A 50 -5.22 -4.10 16.92
C PHE A 50 -4.78 -5.05 15.79
N LEU A 51 -5.71 -5.35 14.88
CA LEU A 51 -5.49 -6.19 13.70
C LEU A 51 -6.07 -5.51 12.46
N THR A 52 -5.28 -5.42 11.40
CA THR A 52 -5.77 -5.11 10.06
C THR A 52 -5.55 -6.30 9.16
N ALA A 53 -6.59 -6.68 8.42
CA ALA A 53 -6.47 -7.61 7.31
C ALA A 53 -6.49 -6.84 5.99
N LEU A 54 -5.49 -7.07 5.13
CA LEU A 54 -5.37 -6.45 3.81
C LEU A 54 -5.56 -7.50 2.71
N ALA A 55 -6.46 -7.20 1.77
CA ALA A 55 -6.54 -7.90 0.50
C ALA A 55 -5.38 -7.46 -0.42
N GLY A 56 -5.08 -8.28 -1.42
CA GLY A 56 -4.07 -7.94 -2.43
C GLY A 56 -4.50 -6.80 -3.35
N ASP A 57 -3.51 -6.17 -3.97
CA ASP A 57 -3.71 -5.09 -4.93
C ASP A 57 -4.46 -5.61 -6.18
N MET A 58 -5.34 -4.77 -6.71
CA MET A 58 -6.05 -5.02 -7.96
C MET A 58 -5.85 -3.84 -8.89
N TYR A 59 -5.36 -4.11 -10.10
CA TYR A 59 -5.13 -3.11 -11.12
C TYR A 59 -6.25 -3.20 -12.16
N VAL A 60 -6.82 -2.05 -12.50
CA VAL A 60 -7.98 -1.97 -13.40
C VAL A 60 -7.70 -0.92 -14.46
N ASN A 61 -8.06 -1.21 -15.71
CA ASN A 61 -8.05 -0.21 -16.78
C ASN A 61 -9.23 0.75 -16.59
N ASP A 62 -8.96 2.04 -16.40
CA ASP A 62 -9.97 3.05 -16.05
C ASP A 62 -11.03 3.28 -17.15
N GLU A 63 -10.68 3.05 -18.43
CA GLU A 63 -11.61 3.23 -19.56
C GLU A 63 -12.55 2.04 -19.75
N THR A 64 -12.04 0.82 -19.56
CA THR A 64 -12.76 -0.44 -19.86
C THR A 64 -13.34 -1.12 -18.62
N GLY A 65 -12.79 -0.83 -17.43
CA GLY A 65 -13.13 -1.50 -16.17
C GLY A 65 -12.56 -2.92 -16.04
N GLU A 66 -11.74 -3.39 -16.99
CA GLU A 66 -11.16 -4.73 -16.94
C GLU A 66 -9.95 -4.81 -16.01
N GLN A 67 -9.81 -5.93 -15.30
CA GLN A 67 -8.63 -6.20 -14.49
C GLN A 67 -7.42 -6.42 -15.40
N VAL A 68 -6.33 -5.72 -15.11
CA VAL A 68 -5.07 -5.79 -15.86
C VAL A 68 -3.94 -6.31 -14.96
N SER A 69 -2.86 -6.76 -15.58
CA SER A 69 -1.61 -6.98 -14.86
C SER A 69 -1.09 -5.66 -14.30
N ASN A 70 -0.30 -5.72 -13.23
CA ASN A 70 0.34 -4.55 -12.65
C ASN A 70 1.07 -3.72 -13.74
N PRO A 71 0.62 -2.49 -14.04
CA PRO A 71 1.22 -1.64 -15.07
C PRO A 71 2.52 -0.99 -14.61
N ASP A 72 2.78 -0.94 -13.30
CA ASP A 72 3.95 -0.30 -12.70
C ASP A 72 4.69 -1.28 -11.77
N PRO A 73 5.89 -1.76 -12.16
CA PRO A 73 6.66 -2.70 -11.36
C PRO A 73 7.07 -2.16 -9.99
N ASP A 74 6.99 -0.85 -9.74
CA ASP A 74 7.30 -0.23 -8.45
C ASP A 74 6.03 -0.01 -7.60
N ALA A 75 4.83 -0.03 -8.16
CA ALA A 75 3.58 0.08 -7.41
C ALA A 75 3.28 -1.15 -6.53
N GLY A 76 2.76 -0.94 -5.32
CA GLY A 76 2.27 -2.00 -4.43
C GLY A 76 2.59 -1.75 -2.95
N LEU A 77 2.45 -2.78 -2.13
CA LEU A 77 2.70 -2.71 -0.69
C LEU A 77 4.19 -2.80 -0.34
N TYR A 78 4.70 -1.79 0.35
CA TYR A 78 6.02 -1.80 0.98
C TYR A 78 5.91 -1.90 2.49
N VAL A 79 6.82 -2.69 3.09
CA VAL A 79 6.91 -2.86 4.54
C VAL A 79 8.35 -2.70 5.00
N VAL A 80 8.54 -2.25 6.23
CA VAL A 80 9.84 -2.25 6.90
C VAL A 80 9.94 -3.51 7.76
N ASN A 81 10.97 -4.32 7.54
CA ASN A 81 11.22 -5.52 8.34
C ASN A 81 11.89 -5.18 9.69
N ARG A 82 12.17 -6.18 10.53
CA ARG A 82 12.78 -5.98 11.85
C ARG A 82 14.25 -5.55 11.81
N GLN A 83 14.85 -5.51 10.62
CA GLN A 83 16.21 -5.09 10.34
C GLN A 83 16.24 -3.69 9.71
N ASP A 84 15.13 -2.95 9.77
CA ASP A 84 14.96 -1.61 9.19
C ASP A 84 15.15 -1.59 7.66
N GLN A 85 14.88 -2.72 6.99
CA GLN A 85 14.96 -2.82 5.53
C GLN A 85 13.57 -2.68 4.91
N VAL A 86 13.48 -1.85 3.88
CA VAL A 86 12.27 -1.75 3.05
C VAL A 86 12.18 -2.96 2.12
N VAL A 87 11.04 -3.63 2.14
CA VAL A 87 10.74 -4.81 1.33
C VAL A 87 9.41 -4.61 0.63
N LYS A 88 9.38 -4.85 -0.68
CA LYS A 88 8.14 -4.94 -1.45
C LYS A 88 7.47 -6.30 -1.22
N VAL A 89 6.22 -6.28 -0.79
CA VAL A 89 5.45 -7.50 -0.50
C VAL A 89 4.65 -7.90 -1.72
N ASN A 90 4.86 -9.13 -2.19
CA ASN A 90 4.01 -9.76 -3.20
C ASN A 90 3.01 -10.69 -2.50
N LEU A 91 1.75 -10.26 -2.40
CA LEU A 91 0.69 -11.07 -1.82
C LEU A 91 0.10 -12.01 -2.90
N PRO A 92 0.05 -13.33 -2.66
CA PRO A 92 -0.62 -14.25 -3.59
C PRO A 92 -2.12 -13.92 -3.74
N SER A 93 -2.68 -14.19 -4.92
CA SER A 93 -4.06 -13.83 -5.26
C SER A 93 -5.14 -14.50 -4.39
N ASP A 94 -4.80 -15.63 -3.75
CA ASP A 94 -5.67 -16.40 -2.87
C ASP A 94 -5.38 -16.16 -1.38
N CYS A 95 -4.54 -15.18 -1.06
CA CYS A 95 -4.09 -14.88 0.29
C CYS A 95 -4.55 -13.50 0.76
N MET A 96 -4.58 -13.35 2.09
CA MET A 96 -4.82 -12.10 2.78
C MET A 96 -3.64 -11.83 3.72
N ALA A 97 -3.15 -10.60 3.74
CA ALA A 97 -2.14 -10.18 4.69
C ALA A 97 -2.80 -9.76 6.01
N VAL A 98 -2.10 -9.99 7.13
CA VAL A 98 -2.54 -9.53 8.45
C VAL A 98 -1.41 -8.74 9.08
N GLN A 99 -1.71 -7.51 9.50
CA GLN A 99 -0.81 -6.62 10.21
C GLN A 99 -1.32 -6.40 11.65
N LEU A 100 -0.36 -6.35 12.58
CA LEU A 100 -0.59 -5.84 13.93
C LEU A 100 -0.49 -4.32 13.89
N GLY A 101 -1.52 -3.62 14.39
CA GLY A 101 -1.47 -2.17 14.49
C GLY A 101 -1.00 -1.69 15.88
N GLU A 102 -1.28 -0.43 16.20
CA GLU A 102 -0.67 0.26 17.35
C GLU A 102 -1.48 0.18 18.67
N CYS A 103 -2.71 -0.34 18.64
CA CYS A 103 -3.62 -0.39 19.79
C CYS A 103 -3.67 -1.75 20.48
#